data_AF-A0A1G8PVY0-F1
#
_entry.id   AF-A0A1G8PVY0-F1
#
_cell.length_a   1.000
_cell.length_b   1.000
_cell.length_c   1.000
_cell.angle_alpha   90.00
_cell.angle_beta   90.00
_cell.angle_gamma   90.00
#
_symmetry.space_group_name_H-M   'P 1'
#
loop_
_entity.id
_entity.type
_entity.pdbx_description
1 polymer ?
#
loop_
_entity_poly.entity_id
_entity_poly.type
_entity_poly.pdbx_seq_one_letter_code
_entity_poly.pdbx_strand_id
1 'polypeptide(L)'
;MIQTPRTHTSAQPLLRRVQPATPPTGKKLEEPDFARLWSAMAAAEGHRRVLPPSPPAPPPLDADGLAVGSAGARLLKALRTGPGTRADLLERAGIKRGMWSSALFHLRAAGIAVVTETIRSKTSRTIYRLADDVSATAEQGVTGE
;
A
#
# COMPACT_ATOMS: atom_id res chain seq x y z
N MET A 1 33.64 18.43 -14.19
CA MET A 1 32.91 18.87 -12.99
C MET A 1 31.59 19.44 -13.48
N ILE A 2 30.51 18.65 -13.46
CA ILE A 2 29.23 19.03 -14.10
C ILE A 2 28.30 19.54 -13.01
N GLN A 3 28.11 20.86 -12.96
CA GLN A 3 27.11 21.53 -12.14
C GLN A 3 25.78 21.47 -12.89
N THR A 4 24.83 20.65 -12.42
CA THR A 4 23.45 20.72 -12.91
C THR A 4 22.69 21.78 -12.10
N PRO A 5 22.03 22.75 -12.75
CA PRO A 5 21.22 23.73 -12.04
C PRO A 5 19.96 23.05 -11.50
N ARG A 6 19.69 23.28 -10.22
CA ARG A 6 18.54 22.75 -9.48
C ARG A 6 17.30 23.56 -9.86
N THR A 7 16.49 23.06 -10.78
CA THR A 7 15.18 23.66 -11.12
C THR A 7 14.16 23.34 -10.02
N HIS A 8 13.96 24.29 -9.11
CA HIS A 8 12.85 24.26 -8.16
C HIS A 8 11.69 25.08 -8.75
N THR A 9 10.95 24.54 -9.72
CA THR A 9 9.72 25.19 -10.18
C THR A 9 8.56 24.73 -9.32
N SER A 10 8.35 25.45 -8.22
CA SER A 10 7.09 25.42 -7.47
C SER A 10 6.03 26.13 -8.30
N ALA A 11 5.29 25.38 -9.12
CA ALA A 11 4.08 25.89 -9.75
C ALA A 11 2.92 25.75 -8.75
N GLN A 12 2.96 26.54 -7.68
CA GLN A 12 1.74 26.76 -6.89
C GLN A 12 0.90 27.80 -7.65
N PRO A 13 -0.32 27.47 -8.11
CA PRO A 13 -1.21 28.48 -8.62
C PRO A 13 -1.54 29.43 -7.48
N LEU A 14 -1.13 30.69 -7.62
CA LEU A 14 -1.60 31.77 -6.76
C LEU A 14 -3.13 31.81 -6.92
N LEU A 15 -3.85 31.34 -5.90
CA LEU A 15 -5.28 31.58 -5.75
C LEU A 15 -5.45 33.10 -5.67
N ARG A 16 -5.69 33.75 -6.83
CA ARG A 16 -6.12 35.13 -6.87
C ARG A 16 -7.34 35.21 -5.95
N ARG A 17 -7.25 36.03 -4.91
CA ARG A 17 -8.41 36.40 -4.10
C ARG A 17 -9.50 36.87 -5.06
N VAL A 18 -10.51 36.04 -5.27
CA VAL A 18 -11.76 36.46 -5.86
C VAL A 18 -12.34 37.42 -4.84
N GLN A 19 -12.15 38.72 -5.04
CA GLN A 19 -12.97 39.69 -4.31
C GLN A 19 -14.40 39.40 -4.72
N PRO A 20 -15.33 39.12 -3.79
CA PRO A 20 -16.73 39.02 -4.14
C PRO A 20 -17.11 40.38 -4.75
N ALA A 21 -17.54 40.36 -6.01
CA ALA A 21 -18.01 41.56 -6.68
C ALA A 21 -19.13 42.14 -5.82
N THR A 22 -19.00 43.40 -5.41
CA THR A 22 -20.07 44.15 -4.76
C THR A 22 -21.33 43.99 -5.62
N PRO A 23 -22.45 43.48 -5.09
CA PRO A 23 -23.62 43.23 -5.91
C PRO A 23 -24.09 44.57 -6.50
N PRO A 24 -24.44 44.63 -7.80
CA PRO A 24 -25.01 45.83 -8.38
C PRO A 24 -26.29 46.17 -7.61
N THR A 25 -26.47 47.44 -7.27
CA THR A 25 -27.69 47.99 -6.67
C THR A 25 -28.87 47.87 -7.64
N GLY A 26 -29.35 46.64 -7.82
CA GLY A 26 -30.57 46.28 -8.52
C GLY A 26 -31.59 45.75 -7.53
N LYS A 27 -32.88 45.98 -7.82
CA LYS A 27 -34.03 45.57 -7.00
C LYS A 27 -33.80 44.20 -6.36
N LYS A 28 -34.07 44.09 -5.06
CA LYS A 28 -34.12 42.79 -4.36
C LYS A 28 -35.04 41.88 -5.18
N LEU A 29 -34.50 40.78 -5.68
CA LEU A 29 -35.31 39.75 -6.31
C LEU A 29 -36.31 39.29 -5.26
N GLU A 30 -37.59 39.39 -5.60
CA GLU A 30 -38.65 38.85 -4.76
C GLU A 30 -38.38 37.34 -4.56
N GLU A 31 -38.54 36.87 -3.33
CA GLU A 31 -38.25 35.50 -2.88
C GLU A 31 -38.68 34.37 -3.86
N PRO A 32 -39.85 34.43 -4.54
CA PRO A 32 -40.22 33.40 -5.50
C PRO A 32 -39.34 33.33 -6.75
N ASP A 33 -38.80 34.46 -7.22
CA ASP A 33 -37.95 34.48 -8.41
C ASP A 33 -36.56 33.93 -8.13
N PHE A 34 -36.06 34.14 -6.90
CA PHE A 34 -34.82 33.53 -6.43
C PHE A 34 -34.94 32.01 -6.38
N ALA A 35 -36.03 31.47 -5.81
CA ALA A 35 -36.25 30.02 -5.74
C ALA A 35 -36.32 29.38 -7.14
N ARG A 36 -36.95 30.08 -8.10
CA ARG A 36 -37.07 29.62 -9.49
C ARG A 36 -35.71 29.62 -10.22
N LEU A 37 -34.92 30.67 -10.05
CA LEU A 37 -33.56 30.77 -10.63
C LEU A 37 -32.60 29.75 -10.00
N TRP A 38 -32.68 29.54 -8.69
CA TRP A 38 -31.88 28.54 -7.98
C TRP A 38 -32.21 27.11 -8.44
N SER A 39 -33.51 26.81 -8.59
CA SER A 39 -33.96 25.51 -9.10
C SER A 39 -33.54 25.27 -10.56
N ALA A 40 -33.56 26.33 -11.39
CA ALA A 40 -33.08 26.26 -12.76
C ALA A 40 -31.56 26.06 -12.84
N MET A 41 -30.78 26.72 -11.96
CA MET A 41 -29.34 26.45 -11.84
C MET A 41 -29.07 25.04 -11.35
N ALA A 42 -29.78 24.54 -10.34
CA ALA A 42 -29.63 23.17 -9.85
C ALA A 42 -29.96 22.11 -10.93
N ALA A 43 -30.91 22.41 -11.82
CA ALA A 43 -31.26 21.54 -12.94
C ALA A 43 -30.27 21.64 -14.12
N ALA A 44 -29.78 22.85 -14.43
CA ALA A 44 -28.74 23.07 -15.44
C ALA A 44 -27.37 22.54 -15.00
N GLU A 45 -27.10 22.62 -13.70
CA GLU A 45 -26.01 21.98 -12.99
C GLU A 45 -26.35 20.54 -12.61
N GLY A 46 -27.21 19.90 -13.41
CA GLY A 46 -27.22 18.47 -13.63
C GLY A 46 -25.85 18.02 -14.13
N HIS A 47 -24.84 18.12 -13.26
CA HIS A 47 -23.71 17.21 -13.21
C HIS A 47 -24.35 15.85 -13.23
N ARG A 48 -24.40 15.30 -14.45
CA ARG A 48 -24.60 13.90 -14.72
C ARG A 48 -23.77 13.21 -13.65
N ARG A 49 -24.43 12.68 -12.62
CA ARG A 49 -23.79 11.87 -11.59
C ARG A 49 -23.37 10.62 -12.34
N VAL A 50 -22.28 10.74 -13.09
CA VAL A 50 -21.52 9.61 -13.59
C VAL A 50 -21.03 9.00 -12.30
N LEU A 51 -21.70 7.95 -11.86
CA LEU A 51 -21.18 7.12 -10.80
C LEU A 51 -19.70 6.87 -11.14
N PRO A 52 -18.76 7.16 -10.23
CA PRO A 52 -17.38 6.77 -10.47
C PRO A 52 -17.41 5.28 -10.85
N PRO A 53 -16.63 4.86 -11.86
CA PRO A 53 -16.61 3.46 -12.25
C PRO A 53 -16.36 2.62 -11.00
N SER A 54 -17.15 1.54 -10.84
CA SER A 54 -17.01 0.64 -9.69
C SER A 54 -15.54 0.27 -9.53
N PRO A 55 -14.98 0.35 -8.31
CA PRO A 55 -13.60 0.00 -8.10
C PRO A 55 -13.34 -1.44 -8.58
N PRO A 56 -12.15 -1.72 -9.14
CA PRO A 56 -11.83 -3.07 -9.57
C PRO A 56 -12.00 -4.04 -8.39
N ALA A 57 -12.54 -5.22 -8.69
CA ALA A 57 -12.75 -6.26 -7.68
C ALA A 57 -11.41 -6.55 -6.97
N PRO A 58 -11.42 -6.73 -5.63
CA PRO A 58 -10.22 -7.07 -4.91
C PRO A 58 -9.66 -8.40 -5.45
N PRO A 59 -8.34 -8.55 -5.51
CA PRO A 59 -7.72 -9.80 -5.94
C PRO A 59 -8.17 -10.94 -5.01
N PRO A 60 -8.34 -12.17 -5.54
CA PRO A 60 -8.67 -13.31 -4.71
C PRO A 60 -7.57 -13.53 -3.67
N LEU A 61 -7.99 -13.80 -2.44
CA LEU A 61 -7.10 -14.16 -1.33
C LEU A 61 -6.99 -15.69 -1.24
N ASP A 62 -5.82 -16.18 -0.85
CA ASP A 62 -5.62 -17.58 -0.49
C ASP A 62 -6.13 -17.87 0.93
N ALA A 63 -6.05 -19.14 1.34
CA ALA A 63 -6.46 -19.58 2.69
C ALA A 63 -5.67 -18.89 3.82
N ASP A 64 -4.49 -18.36 3.48
CA ASP A 64 -3.61 -17.64 4.40
C ASP A 64 -3.87 -16.12 4.39
N GLY A 65 -4.90 -15.65 3.67
CA GLY A 65 -5.28 -14.24 3.59
C GLY A 65 -4.36 -13.38 2.71
N LEU A 66 -3.52 -14.00 1.87
CA LEU A 66 -2.61 -13.33 0.95
C LEU A 66 -3.21 -13.32 -0.47
N ALA A 67 -2.97 -12.23 -1.21
CA ALA A 67 -3.41 -12.19 -2.61
C ALA A 67 -2.72 -13.30 -3.42
N VAL A 68 -3.51 -14.08 -4.16
CA VAL A 68 -3.03 -15.23 -4.95
C VAL A 68 -1.94 -14.77 -5.92
N GLY A 69 -0.79 -15.44 -5.88
CA GLY A 69 0.34 -15.15 -6.76
C GLY A 69 1.16 -13.91 -6.37
N SER A 70 0.81 -13.21 -5.29
CA SER A 70 1.57 -12.08 -4.75
C SER A 70 2.96 -12.48 -4.27
N ALA A 71 3.85 -11.48 -4.11
CA ALA A 71 5.18 -11.72 -3.56
C ALA A 71 5.12 -12.28 -2.13
N GLY A 72 4.12 -11.91 -1.34
CA GLY A 72 3.86 -12.47 -0.01
C GLY A 72 3.53 -13.96 -0.07
N ALA A 73 2.56 -14.36 -0.89
CA ALA A 73 2.17 -15.76 -1.06
C ALA A 73 3.33 -16.64 -1.56
N ARG A 74 4.15 -16.13 -2.50
CA ARG A 74 5.34 -16.83 -2.99
C ARG A 74 6.41 -16.97 -1.92
N LEU A 75 6.64 -15.92 -1.11
CA LEU A 75 7.59 -15.97 -0.01
C LEU A 75 7.14 -16.94 1.08
N LEU A 76 5.83 -16.96 1.42
CA LEU A 76 5.28 -17.94 2.35
C LEU A 76 5.54 -19.37 1.88
N LYS A 77 5.26 -19.64 0.60
CA LYS A 77 5.53 -20.96 0.00
C LYS A 77 6.99 -21.36 0.12
N ALA A 78 7.92 -20.43 -0.14
CA ALA A 78 9.36 -20.68 -0.01
C ALA A 78 9.80 -20.94 1.45
N LEU A 79 9.21 -20.22 2.41
CA LEU A 79 9.46 -20.41 3.84
C LEU A 79 8.90 -21.75 4.35
N ARG A 80 7.74 -22.19 3.85
CA ARG A 80 7.16 -23.51 4.14
C ARG A 80 8.02 -24.67 3.63
N THR A 81 8.82 -24.45 2.59
CA THR A 81 9.81 -25.45 2.13
C THR A 81 10.99 -25.57 3.10
N GLY A 82 11.26 -24.53 3.89
CA GLY A 82 12.26 -24.55 4.94
C GLY A 82 12.98 -23.22 5.14
N PRO A 83 13.74 -23.09 6.24
CA PRO A 83 14.47 -21.88 6.57
C PRO A 83 15.50 -21.50 5.50
N GLY A 84 15.88 -20.22 5.44
CA GLY A 84 16.87 -19.78 4.46
C GLY A 84 17.37 -18.37 4.69
N THR A 85 18.48 -18.03 4.02
CA THR A 85 18.91 -16.64 3.95
C THR A 85 17.98 -15.84 3.03
N ARG A 86 18.08 -14.51 3.09
CA ARG A 86 17.36 -13.64 2.15
C ARG A 86 17.65 -14.01 0.68
N ALA A 87 18.89 -14.33 0.33
CA ALA A 87 19.24 -14.67 -1.04
C ALA A 87 18.54 -15.95 -1.50
N ASP A 88 18.63 -17.01 -0.68
CA ASP A 88 18.02 -18.31 -0.97
C ASP A 88 16.50 -18.20 -1.10
N LEU A 89 15.86 -17.40 -0.24
CA LEU A 89 14.40 -17.23 -0.25
C LEU A 89 13.92 -16.39 -1.44
N LEU A 90 14.70 -15.38 -1.86
CA LEU A 90 14.39 -14.62 -3.07
C LEU A 90 14.44 -15.51 -4.32
N GLU A 91 15.46 -16.37 -4.40
CA GLU A 91 15.63 -17.33 -5.48
C GLU A 91 14.50 -18.37 -5.48
N ARG A 92 14.25 -19.03 -4.33
CA ARG A 92 13.18 -20.03 -4.18
C ARG A 92 11.78 -19.46 -4.47
N ALA A 93 11.49 -18.25 -4.00
CA ALA A 93 10.20 -17.60 -4.24
C ALA A 93 10.08 -17.00 -5.65
N GLY A 94 11.18 -16.91 -6.41
CA GLY A 94 11.21 -16.27 -7.72
C GLY A 94 10.80 -14.79 -7.67
N ILE A 95 11.20 -14.07 -6.62
CA ILE A 95 10.85 -12.65 -6.42
C ILE A 95 12.09 -11.76 -6.50
N LYS A 96 11.91 -10.56 -7.05
CA LYS A 96 12.98 -9.55 -7.14
C LYS A 96 13.35 -9.02 -5.75
N ARG A 97 14.63 -8.66 -5.56
CA ARG A 97 15.17 -8.13 -4.28
C ARG A 97 14.38 -6.92 -3.73
N GLY A 98 13.85 -6.06 -4.60
CA GLY A 98 13.03 -4.89 -4.23
C GLY A 98 11.66 -5.24 -3.66
N MET A 99 11.14 -6.45 -3.93
CA MET A 99 9.85 -6.90 -3.42
C MET A 99 9.95 -7.54 -2.02
N TRP A 100 11.16 -7.71 -1.48
CA TRP A 100 11.41 -8.35 -0.18
C TRP A 100 10.62 -7.70 0.96
N SER A 101 10.75 -6.38 1.11
CA SER A 101 10.11 -5.65 2.21
C SER A 101 8.58 -5.67 2.10
N SER A 102 8.06 -5.58 0.87
CA SER A 102 6.61 -5.69 0.61
C SER A 102 6.11 -7.10 0.89
N ALA A 103 6.84 -8.15 0.49
CA ALA A 103 6.47 -9.52 0.79
C ALA A 103 6.40 -9.78 2.30
N LEU A 104 7.42 -9.37 3.07
CA LEU A 104 7.41 -9.47 4.54
C LEU A 104 6.28 -8.67 5.18
N PHE A 105 5.98 -7.47 4.65
CA PHE A 105 4.86 -6.67 5.11
C PHE A 105 3.53 -7.40 4.92
N HIS A 106 3.31 -8.02 3.76
CA HIS A 106 2.10 -8.79 3.50
C HIS A 106 1.96 -10.02 4.40
N LEU A 107 3.05 -10.73 4.68
CA LEU A 107 3.04 -11.84 5.65
C LEU A 107 2.62 -11.35 7.04
N ARG A 108 3.22 -10.26 7.52
CA ARG A 108 2.86 -9.67 8.82
C ARG A 108 1.40 -9.18 8.83
N ALA A 109 0.93 -8.57 7.75
CA ALA A 109 -0.46 -8.11 7.63
C ALA A 109 -1.47 -9.27 7.65
N ALA A 110 -1.06 -10.45 7.15
CA ALA A 110 -1.81 -11.70 7.24
C ALA A 110 -1.69 -12.39 8.61
N GLY A 111 -0.97 -11.79 9.58
CA GLY A 111 -0.77 -12.38 10.90
C GLY A 111 0.31 -13.48 10.96
N ILE A 112 1.05 -13.69 9.87
CA ILE A 112 2.06 -14.73 9.78
C ILE A 112 3.39 -14.21 10.35
N ALA A 113 3.86 -14.87 11.41
CA ALA A 113 5.10 -14.50 12.08
C ALA A 113 6.32 -15.15 11.41
N VAL A 114 7.28 -14.31 11.00
CA VAL A 114 8.58 -14.73 10.47
C VAL A 114 9.65 -14.42 11.51
N VAL A 115 10.31 -15.45 12.02
CA VAL A 115 11.42 -15.33 12.97
C VAL A 115 12.71 -15.10 12.20
N THR A 116 13.50 -14.16 12.70
CA THR A 116 14.79 -13.81 12.12
C THR A 116 15.88 -14.17 13.11
N GLU A 117 16.75 -15.10 12.73
CA GLU A 117 17.86 -15.55 13.55
C GLU A 117 19.18 -15.10 12.91
N THR A 118 20.04 -14.48 13.70
CA THR A 118 21.35 -14.04 13.22
C THR A 118 22.43 -14.94 13.78
N ILE A 119 23.01 -15.77 12.93
CA ILE A 119 24.10 -16.65 13.29
C ILE A 119 25.40 -15.84 13.20
N ARG A 120 25.97 -15.51 14.36
CA ARG A 120 27.27 -14.83 14.45
C ARG A 120 28.37 -15.85 14.20
N SER A 121 28.94 -15.82 12.99
CA SER A 121 30.14 -16.57 12.61
C SER A 121 31.17 -15.61 11.98
N LYS A 122 32.22 -16.15 11.34
CA LYS A 122 33.18 -15.36 10.52
C LYS A 122 32.49 -14.49 9.46
N THR A 123 31.31 -14.91 8.97
CA THR A 123 30.40 -14.05 8.21
C THR A 123 29.04 -14.13 8.89
N SER A 124 28.56 -13.00 9.45
CA SER A 124 27.22 -12.95 10.03
C SER A 124 26.18 -13.26 8.96
N ARG A 125 25.34 -14.29 9.19
CA ARG A 125 24.26 -14.65 8.28
C ARG A 125 22.92 -14.55 9.01
N THR A 126 21.94 -13.98 8.32
CA THR A 126 20.57 -13.86 8.82
C THR A 126 19.70 -14.90 8.14
N ILE A 127 19.11 -15.78 8.96
CA ILE A 127 18.19 -16.85 8.56
C ILE A 127 16.78 -16.43 8.92
N TYR A 128 15.86 -16.66 7.99
CA TYR A 128 14.43 -16.42 8.16
C TYR A 128 13.70 -17.76 8.18
N ARG A 129 12.77 -17.92 9.12
CA ARG A 129 11.94 -19.12 9.29
C ARG A 129 10.54 -18.75 9.77
N LEU A 130 9.56 -19.65 9.63
CA LEU A 130 8.24 -19.45 10.23
C LEU A 130 8.32 -19.66 11.74
N ALA A 131 7.51 -18.92 12.49
CA ALA A 131 7.47 -19.04 13.96
C ALA A 131 6.99 -20.42 14.41
N ASP A 132 6.08 -21.05 13.67
CA ASP A 132 5.55 -22.38 14.00
C ASP A 132 6.63 -23.48 13.95
N ASP A 133 7.70 -23.30 13.17
CA ASP A 133 8.83 -24.24 13.08
C ASP A 133 9.76 -24.19 14.32
N VAL A 134 9.63 -23.17 15.18
CA VAL A 134 10.48 -23.01 16.38
C VAL A 134 10.15 -24.08 17.43
N SER A 135 8.89 -24.50 17.52
CA SER A 135 8.45 -25.53 18.46
C SER A 135 9.06 -26.91 18.17
N ALA A 136 9.36 -27.21 16.91
CA ALA A 136 9.91 -28.51 16.50
C ALA A 136 11.42 -28.66 16.77
N THR A 137 12.16 -27.55 16.93
CA THR A 137 13.62 -27.60 17.15
C THR A 137 14.03 -27.57 18.62
N ALA A 138 13.10 -27.27 19.54
CA ALA A 138 13.37 -27.22 20.97
C ALA A 138 13.46 -28.61 21.64
N GLU A 139 12.94 -29.67 21.02
CA GLU A 139 12.88 -31.01 21.64
C GLU A 139 14.05 -31.95 21.27
N GLN A 140 14.98 -31.55 20.38
CA GLN A 140 16.10 -32.41 19.96
C GLN A 140 17.44 -32.13 20.66
N GLY A 141 17.45 -31.31 21.73
CA GLY A 141 18.66 -30.89 22.43
C GLY A 141 18.95 -31.55 23.78
N VAL A 142 18.14 -32.52 24.24
CA VAL A 142 18.32 -33.16 25.56
C VAL A 142 18.28 -34.68 25.42
N THR A 143 19.40 -35.25 24.99
CA THR A 143 19.83 -36.60 25.41
C THR A 143 21.35 -36.63 25.32
N GLY A 144 21.99 -36.05 26.32
CA GLY A 144 23.34 -36.40 26.73
C GLY A 144 23.23 -36.95 28.14
N GLU A 145 23.43 -38.26 28.30
CA GLU A 145 24.58 -38.87 28.98
C GLU A 145 24.41 -40.40 28.96
#